data_AF-A0A7V9FET2-F1
#
_entry.id   AF-A0A7V9FET2-F1
#
_cell.length_a   1.000
_cell.length_b   1.000
_cell.length_c   1.000
_cell.angle_alpha   90.00
_cell.angle_beta   90.00
_cell.angle_gamma   90.00
#
_symmetry.space_group_name_H-M   'P 1'
#
loop_
_entity.id
_entity.type
_entity.pdbx_description
1 polymer ?
#
loop_
_entity_poly.entity_id
_entity_poly.type
_entity_poly.pdbx_seq_one_letter_code
_entity_poly.pdbx_strand_id
1 'polypeptide(L)'
;MINTKASNWVDRGESPEPTLTRVFASYLELEPSANEARLREYAGAVRGMAEADATEVNIAGYLRTLESTHLAAEHPARHRRAAAIALWHIAKAAEVRDRARRLVAEHAATPSAAQVPLSTWLAERLLREDPRSPGEASRSSGRAAV
;
A
#
# COMPACT_ATOMS: atom_id res chain seq x y z
N MET A 1 0.57 20.79 -17.53
CA MET A 1 1.94 20.65 -17.01
C MET A 1 1.87 20.80 -15.49
N ILE A 2 2.00 19.72 -14.72
CA ILE A 2 1.89 19.78 -13.25
C ILE A 2 3.14 20.47 -12.71
N ASN A 3 2.96 21.56 -11.97
CA ASN A 3 4.05 22.32 -11.36
C ASN A 3 4.67 21.49 -10.21
N THR A 4 5.78 20.82 -10.49
CA THR A 4 6.50 19.97 -9.53
C THR A 4 7.05 20.74 -8.31
N LYS A 5 7.18 22.08 -8.38
CA LYS A 5 7.59 22.91 -7.23
C LYS A 5 6.44 23.23 -6.27
N ALA A 6 5.19 23.11 -6.70
CA ALA A 6 3.99 23.33 -5.88
C ALA A 6 3.34 22.03 -5.37
N SER A 7 3.79 20.87 -5.89
CA SER A 7 3.29 19.55 -5.49
C SER A 7 3.88 19.12 -4.15
N ASN A 8 3.15 18.31 -3.38
CA ASN A 8 3.63 17.79 -2.09
C ASN A 8 4.79 16.78 -2.29
N TRP A 9 5.46 16.36 -1.20
CA TRP A 9 6.59 15.41 -1.28
C TRP A 9 6.18 14.03 -1.84
N VAL A 10 4.89 13.66 -1.71
CA VAL A 10 4.34 12.41 -2.23
C VAL A 10 4.39 12.42 -3.75
N ASP A 11 3.89 13.49 -4.36
CA ASP A 11 3.81 13.66 -5.82
C ASP A 11 5.20 13.67 -6.47
N ARG A 12 6.18 14.30 -5.81
CA ARG A 12 7.58 14.35 -6.28
C ARG A 12 8.29 13.00 -6.20
N GLY A 13 7.69 12.00 -5.56
CA GLY A 13 8.30 10.69 -5.39
C GLY A 13 9.49 10.66 -4.42
N GLU A 14 9.61 11.68 -3.57
CA GLU A 14 10.69 11.76 -2.59
C GLU A 14 10.50 10.73 -1.47
N SER A 15 11.59 10.39 -0.78
CA SER A 15 11.51 9.56 0.42
C SER A 15 10.64 10.27 1.48
N PRO A 16 9.76 9.54 2.22
CA PRO A 16 9.06 10.11 3.37
C PRO A 16 10.00 10.50 4.52
N GLU A 17 11.19 9.91 4.56
CA GLU A 17 12.11 9.94 5.70
C GLU A 17 12.48 11.35 6.18
N PRO A 18 12.82 12.34 5.32
CA PRO A 18 13.10 13.70 5.78
C PRO A 18 11.88 14.37 6.44
N THR A 19 10.66 14.00 6.06
CA THR A 19 9.43 14.52 6.66
C THR A 19 9.16 13.84 8.01
N LEU A 20 9.31 12.52 8.08
CA LEU A 20 9.21 11.77 9.33
C LEU A 20 10.23 12.26 10.36
N THR A 21 11.49 12.41 9.95
CA THR A 21 12.59 12.92 10.80
C THR A 21 12.28 14.30 11.36
N ARG A 22 11.72 15.22 10.56
CA ARG A 22 11.31 16.55 11.05
C ARG A 22 10.19 16.48 12.08
N VAL A 23 9.21 15.61 11.88
CA VAL A 23 8.12 15.40 12.86
C VAL A 23 8.68 14.82 14.16
N PHE A 24 9.57 13.84 14.08
CA PHE A 24 10.24 13.30 15.27
C PHE A 24 11.08 14.32 16.02
N ALA A 25 11.90 15.09 15.31
CA ALA A 25 12.74 16.13 15.91
C ALA A 25 11.89 17.16 16.65
N SER A 26 10.79 17.61 16.03
CA SER A 26 9.86 18.54 16.66
C SER A 26 9.11 17.94 17.84
N TYR A 27 8.70 16.67 17.76
CA TYR A 27 7.91 16.02 18.79
C TYR A 27 8.74 15.69 20.04
N LEU A 28 9.95 15.18 19.84
CA LEU A 28 10.87 14.77 20.91
C LEU A 28 11.78 15.90 21.38
N GLU A 29 11.61 17.11 20.84
CA GLU A 29 12.42 18.29 21.19
C GLU A 29 13.93 18.04 20.98
N LEU A 30 14.27 17.28 19.92
CA LEU A 30 15.65 16.92 19.60
C LEU A 30 16.22 17.84 18.52
N GLU A 31 17.46 18.28 18.74
CA GLU A 31 18.23 19.00 17.73
C GLU A 31 18.55 18.07 16.53
N PRO A 32 18.07 18.37 15.30
CA PRO A 32 18.19 17.47 14.16
C PRO A 32 19.64 17.13 13.81
N SER A 33 20.54 18.11 13.86
CA SER A 33 21.94 17.94 13.48
C SER A 33 22.71 16.99 14.41
N ALA A 34 22.40 17.03 15.71
CA ALA A 34 23.03 16.19 16.72
C ALA A 34 22.43 14.77 16.79
N ASN A 35 21.21 14.58 16.30
CA ASN A 35 20.44 13.33 16.47
C ASN A 35 20.07 12.65 15.15
N GLU A 36 20.69 13.04 14.04
CA GLU A 36 20.29 12.63 12.69
C GLU A 36 20.14 11.12 12.53
N ALA A 37 21.12 10.34 13.00
CA ALA A 37 21.11 8.88 12.89
C ALA A 37 19.93 8.24 13.64
N ARG A 38 19.64 8.70 14.87
CA ARG A 38 18.52 8.20 15.67
C ARG A 38 17.18 8.59 15.07
N LEU A 39 17.05 9.83 14.60
CA LEU A 39 15.82 10.30 13.98
C LEU A 39 15.51 9.52 12.70
N ARG A 40 16.55 9.18 11.90
CA ARG A 40 16.42 8.27 10.75
C ARG A 40 16.00 6.85 11.17
N GLU A 41 16.55 6.32 12.26
CA GLU A 41 16.13 5.03 12.83
C GLU A 41 14.65 5.04 13.21
N TYR A 42 14.18 6.10 13.89
CA TYR A 42 12.76 6.23 14.28
C TYR A 42 11.84 6.37 13.07
N ALA A 43 12.26 7.12 12.05
CA ALA A 43 11.56 7.22 10.78
C ALA A 43 11.47 5.86 10.06
N GLY A 44 12.57 5.10 10.06
CA GLY A 44 12.63 3.74 9.52
C GLY A 44 11.68 2.78 10.26
N ALA A 45 11.65 2.84 11.60
CA ALA A 45 10.75 2.03 12.42
C ALA A 45 9.27 2.31 12.09
N VAL A 46 8.86 3.59 12.04
CA VAL A 46 7.47 3.96 11.67
C VAL A 46 7.11 3.50 10.26
N ARG A 47 8.04 3.62 9.31
CA ARG A 47 7.83 3.12 7.96
C ARG A 47 7.61 1.60 7.95
N GLY A 48 8.46 0.85 8.64
CA GLY A 48 8.32 -0.60 8.76
C GLY A 48 7.02 -1.02 9.46
N MET A 49 6.58 -0.25 10.47
CA MET A 49 5.29 -0.45 11.11
C MET A 49 4.12 -0.25 10.12
N ALA A 50 4.15 0.80 9.30
CA ALA A 50 3.11 1.05 8.30
C ALA A 50 3.07 -0.06 7.23
N GLU A 51 4.25 -0.50 6.75
CA GLU A 51 4.38 -1.62 5.82
C GLU A 51 3.86 -2.96 6.40
N ALA A 52 3.86 -3.08 7.74
CA ALA A 52 3.28 -4.20 8.48
C ALA A 52 1.81 -3.96 8.91
N ASP A 53 1.12 -3.00 8.30
CA ASP A 53 -0.28 -2.63 8.56
C ASP A 53 -0.57 -2.20 10.01
N ALA A 54 0.42 -1.63 10.69
CA ALA A 54 0.21 -0.97 11.97
C ALA A 54 -0.68 0.28 11.82
N THR A 55 -1.39 0.60 12.89
CA THR A 55 -2.26 1.78 12.99
C THR A 55 -1.58 2.90 13.77
N GLU A 56 -2.18 4.09 13.77
CA GLU A 56 -1.77 5.21 14.60
C GLU A 56 -1.73 4.87 16.10
N VAL A 57 -2.52 3.89 16.55
CA VAL A 57 -2.51 3.42 17.94
C VAL A 57 -1.19 2.72 18.27
N ASN A 58 -0.68 1.89 17.36
CA ASN A 58 0.61 1.22 17.54
C ASN A 58 1.75 2.25 17.57
N ILE A 59 1.69 3.25 16.67
CA ILE A 59 2.69 4.33 16.63
C ILE A 59 2.61 5.18 17.90
N ALA A 60 1.43 5.46 18.44
CA ALA A 60 1.29 6.16 19.71
C ALA A 60 1.91 5.35 20.87
N GLY A 61 1.79 4.02 20.86
CA GLY A 61 2.49 3.14 21.79
C GLY A 61 4.00 3.25 21.67
N TYR A 62 4.52 3.26 20.44
CA TYR A 62 5.94 3.47 20.16
C TYR A 62 6.43 4.85 20.63
N LEU A 63 5.69 5.93 20.34
CA LEU A 63 6.03 7.28 20.80
C LEU A 63 6.12 7.36 22.32
N ARG A 64 5.23 6.68 23.06
CA ARG A 64 5.30 6.62 24.52
C ARG A 64 6.62 6.02 25.00
N THR A 65 7.12 4.97 24.33
CA THR A 65 8.43 4.39 24.67
C THR A 65 9.57 5.37 24.41
N LEU A 66 9.52 6.12 23.31
CA LEU A 66 10.55 7.12 23.00
C LEU A 66 10.52 8.32 23.97
N GLU A 67 9.34 8.77 24.37
CA GLU A 67 9.21 9.85 25.37
C GLU A 67 9.92 9.51 26.68
N SER A 68 9.80 8.27 27.15
CA SER A 68 10.49 7.81 28.36
C SER A 68 12.02 7.86 28.28
N THR A 69 12.57 7.90 27.05
CA THR A 69 14.01 7.96 26.80
C THR A 69 14.50 9.40 26.64
N HIS A 70 13.71 10.28 26.04
CA HIS A 70 14.18 11.60 25.60
C HIS A 70 13.60 12.78 26.40
N LEU A 71 12.43 12.62 27.00
CA LEU A 71 11.75 13.72 27.68
C LEU A 71 11.82 13.55 29.19
N ALA A 72 11.98 14.68 29.89
CA ALA A 72 11.90 14.72 31.34
C ALA A 72 10.47 14.45 31.86
N ALA A 73 9.46 14.73 31.03
CA ALA A 73 8.06 14.44 31.30
C ALA A 73 7.35 14.00 30.01
N GLU A 74 6.46 13.02 30.12
CA GLU A 74 5.65 12.56 28.98
C GLU A 74 4.75 13.70 28.45
N HIS A 75 4.57 13.73 27.13
CA HIS A 75 3.62 14.64 26.52
C HIS A 75 2.18 14.26 26.89
N PRO A 76 1.25 15.23 26.96
CA PRO A 76 -0.16 14.93 27.11
C PRO A 76 -0.65 14.00 25.99
N ALA A 77 -1.52 13.03 26.32
CA ALA A 77 -1.98 12.01 25.37
C ALA A 77 -2.53 12.56 24.05
N ARG A 78 -3.15 13.76 24.06
CA ARG A 78 -3.62 14.44 22.85
C ARG A 78 -2.51 14.80 21.86
N HIS A 79 -1.35 15.25 22.35
CA HIS A 79 -0.21 15.62 21.51
C HIS A 79 0.43 14.37 20.91
N ARG A 80 0.60 13.32 21.73
CA ARG A 80 1.07 12.02 21.28
C ARG A 80 0.19 11.44 20.18
N ARG A 81 -1.14 11.52 20.36
CA ARG A 81 -2.10 11.05 19.35
C ARG A 81 -1.99 11.85 18.06
N ALA A 82 -1.88 13.17 18.15
CA ALA A 82 -1.71 14.02 16.96
C ALA A 82 -0.41 13.70 16.21
N ALA A 83 0.70 13.53 16.92
CA ALA A 83 1.98 13.14 16.32
C ALA A 83 1.91 11.75 15.68
N ALA A 84 1.30 10.78 16.36
CA ALA A 84 1.13 9.43 15.83
C ALA A 84 0.30 9.40 14.54
N ILE A 85 -0.80 10.16 14.49
CA ILE A 85 -1.64 10.31 13.29
C ILE A 85 -0.82 10.92 12.15
N ALA A 86 -0.07 11.99 12.40
CA ALA A 86 0.75 12.64 11.38
C ALA A 86 1.81 11.67 10.82
N LEU A 87 2.56 11.01 11.69
CA LEU A 87 3.58 10.02 11.32
C LEU A 87 2.99 8.86 10.52
N TRP A 88 1.85 8.32 10.96
CA TRP A 88 1.14 7.25 10.27
C TRP A 88 0.71 7.66 8.87
N HIS A 89 0.07 8.83 8.73
CA HIS A 89 -0.37 9.31 7.41
C HIS A 89 0.79 9.54 6.44
N ILE A 90 1.92 10.08 6.93
CA ILE A 90 3.12 10.26 6.10
C ILE A 90 3.62 8.91 5.60
N ALA A 91 3.75 7.93 6.50
CA ALA A 91 4.26 6.60 6.15
C ALA A 91 3.30 5.84 5.21
N LYS A 92 1.99 5.82 5.52
CA LYS A 92 0.99 5.12 4.69
C LYS A 92 0.85 5.77 3.31
N ALA A 93 0.94 7.10 3.21
CA ALA A 93 0.92 7.77 1.91
C ALA A 93 2.12 7.38 1.02
N ALA A 94 3.32 7.26 1.61
CA ALA A 94 4.49 6.74 0.87
C ALA A 94 4.28 5.30 0.44
N GLU A 95 3.81 4.43 1.33
CA GLU A 95 3.58 3.02 1.02
C GLU A 95 2.57 2.84 -0.12
N VAL A 96 1.42 3.53 -0.05
CA VAL A 96 0.39 3.47 -1.10
C VAL A 96 0.93 3.96 -2.44
N ARG A 97 1.68 5.07 -2.44
CA ARG A 97 2.34 5.60 -3.64
C ARG A 97 3.31 4.57 -4.23
N ASP A 98 4.20 4.02 -3.40
CA ASP A 98 5.25 3.10 -3.86
C ASP A 98 4.64 1.79 -4.35
N ARG A 99 3.58 1.30 -3.70
CA ARG A 99 2.79 0.17 -4.15
C ARG A 99 2.10 0.45 -5.49
N ALA A 100 1.46 1.61 -5.65
CA ALA A 100 0.83 1.99 -6.91
C ALA A 100 1.85 2.05 -8.05
N ARG A 101 3.05 2.61 -7.80
CA ARG A 101 4.14 2.64 -8.79
C ARG A 101 4.61 1.25 -9.18
N ARG A 102 4.76 0.33 -8.22
CA ARG A 102 5.11 -1.07 -8.50
C ARG A 102 4.05 -1.74 -9.36
N LEU A 103 2.77 -1.61 -9.01
CA LEU A 103 1.66 -2.19 -9.80
C LEU A 103 1.63 -1.66 -11.23
N VAL A 104 1.87 -0.36 -11.43
CA VAL A 104 1.95 0.24 -12.77
C VAL A 104 3.16 -0.31 -13.54
N ALA A 105 4.31 -0.43 -12.89
CA ALA A 105 5.52 -0.99 -13.51
C ALA A 105 5.35 -2.47 -13.87
N GLU A 106 4.75 -3.27 -13.00
CA GLU A 106 4.41 -4.68 -13.24
C GLU A 106 3.45 -4.83 -14.43
N HIS A 107 2.43 -3.97 -14.51
CA HIS A 107 1.51 -3.96 -15.63
C HIS A 107 2.20 -3.59 -16.96
N ALA A 108 3.12 -2.61 -16.93
CA ALA A 108 3.88 -2.20 -18.11
C ALA A 108 4.94 -3.23 -18.53
N ALA A 109 5.52 -3.95 -17.57
CA ALA A 109 6.57 -4.96 -17.80
C ALA A 109 6.00 -6.33 -18.19
N THR A 110 4.72 -6.59 -17.92
CA THR A 110 4.03 -7.76 -18.44
C THR A 110 4.08 -7.68 -19.97
N PRO A 111 4.85 -8.54 -20.65
CA PRO A 111 4.87 -8.51 -22.10
C PRO A 111 3.43 -8.68 -22.57
N SER A 112 3.00 -7.84 -23.49
CA SER A 112 1.80 -8.06 -24.30
C SER A 112 2.03 -9.31 -25.16
N ALA A 113 2.17 -10.47 -24.53
CA ALA A 113 2.13 -11.75 -25.19
C ALA A 113 0.68 -11.92 -25.65
N ALA A 114 0.42 -11.44 -26.87
CA ALA A 114 -0.87 -11.40 -27.53
C ALA A 114 -2.00 -10.87 -26.63
N GLN A 115 -2.24 -9.56 -26.64
CA GLN A 115 -3.63 -9.10 -26.49
C GLN A 115 -4.40 -9.68 -27.68
N VAL A 116 -4.84 -10.93 -27.55
CA VAL A 116 -5.89 -11.50 -28.37
C VAL A 116 -7.00 -10.45 -28.33
N PRO A 117 -7.40 -9.86 -29.47
CA PRO A 117 -8.46 -8.87 -29.48
C PRO A 117 -9.64 -9.40 -28.67
N LEU A 118 -10.28 -8.55 -27.87
CA LEU A 118 -11.37 -8.98 -26.98
C LEU A 118 -12.41 -9.82 -27.73
N SER A 119 -12.67 -9.49 -29.00
CA SER A 119 -13.49 -10.27 -29.92
C SER A 119 -13.02 -11.70 -30.13
N THR A 120 -11.72 -11.92 -30.36
CA THR A 120 -11.12 -13.24 -30.54
C THR A 120 -11.12 -14.04 -29.23
N TRP A 121 -10.85 -13.40 -28.09
CA TRP A 121 -10.90 -14.06 -26.78
C TRP A 121 -12.34 -14.44 -26.40
N LEU A 122 -13.30 -13.55 -26.65
CA LEU A 122 -14.74 -13.82 -26.45
C LEU A 122 -15.22 -14.93 -27.39
N ALA A 123 -14.82 -14.90 -28.65
CA ALA A 123 -15.17 -15.93 -29.63
C ALA A 123 -14.65 -17.31 -29.18
N GLU A 124 -13.37 -17.43 -28.81
CA GLU A 124 -12.82 -18.71 -28.31
C GLU A 124 -13.51 -19.22 -27.04
N ARG A 125 -14.05 -18.32 -26.22
CA ARG A 125 -14.63 -18.68 -24.91
C ARG A 125 -16.14 -18.90 -24.97
N LEU A 126 -16.83 -18.28 -25.93
CA LEU A 126 -18.26 -18.47 -26.20
C LEU A 126 -18.52 -19.60 -27.21
N LEU A 127 -17.57 -19.87 -28.11
CA LEU A 127 -17.65 -20.95 -29.12
C LEU A 127 -17.03 -22.27 -28.64
N ARG A 128 -16.27 -22.27 -27.54
CA ARG A 128 -16.01 -23.51 -26.80
C ARG A 128 -17.33 -23.93 -26.18
N GLU A 129 -18.01 -24.85 -26.86
CA GLU A 129 -19.21 -25.50 -26.36
C GLU A 129 -19.04 -25.90 -24.89
N ASP A 130 -20.04 -25.53 -24.09
CA ASP A 130 -20.21 -26.05 -22.74
C ASP A 130 -20.28 -27.59 -22.84
N PRO A 131 -19.41 -28.38 -22.19
CA PRO A 131 -19.52 -29.83 -22.16
C PRO A 131 -20.78 -30.32 -21.45
N ARG A 132 -21.67 -29.42 -21.02
CA ARG A 132 -22.99 -29.69 -20.45
C ARG A 132 -24.10 -29.10 -21.30
N SER A 133 -24.19 -29.48 -22.56
CA SER A 133 -25.47 -29.40 -23.27
C SER A 133 -26.20 -30.74 -23.06
N PRO A 134 -27.28 -30.80 -22.25
CA PRO A 134 -28.03 -32.03 -22.02
C PRO A 134 -28.93 -32.27 -23.24
N GLY A 135 -28.42 -33.00 -24.22
CA GLY A 135 -29.16 -33.32 -25.43
C GLY A 135 -28.68 -34.62 -26.05
N GLU A 136 -29.09 -35.75 -25.45
CA GLU A 136 -29.49 -37.00 -26.12
C GLU A 136 -29.47 -38.16 -25.12
N ALA A 137 -30.47 -38.20 -24.24
CA ALA A 137 -30.82 -39.41 -23.53
C ALA A 137 -32.23 -39.86 -23.98
N SER A 138 -32.26 -41.02 -24.63
CA SER A 138 -33.41 -41.92 -24.77
C SER A 138 -34.64 -41.40 -25.53
N ARG A 139 -34.66 -41.67 -26.84
CA ARG A 139 -35.87 -42.18 -27.51
C ARG A 139 -35.52 -43.27 -28.52
N SER A 140 -35.48 -44.52 -28.05
CA SER A 140 -35.83 -45.67 -28.90
C SER A 140 -36.44 -46.76 -28.03
N SER A 141 -37.75 -46.65 -27.82
CA SER A 141 -38.61 -47.73 -27.34
C SER A 141 -39.58 -48.11 -28.46
N GLY A 142 -39.57 -49.40 -28.85
CA GLY A 142 -40.53 -50.11 -29.69
C GLY A 142 -40.29 -49.97 -31.21
N ARG A 143 -40.36 -51.02 -32.05
CA ARG A 143 -41.14 -52.25 -31.95
C ARG A 143 -40.75 -53.27 -33.06
N ALA A 144 -40.59 -54.53 -32.64
CA ALA A 144 -40.80 -55.85 -33.29
C ALA A 144 -40.59 -56.10 -34.81
N ALA A 145 -39.95 -57.24 -35.10
CA ALA A 145 -40.33 -58.17 -36.18
C ALA A 145 -39.93 -59.62 -35.77
N VAL A 146 -40.94 -60.46 -35.44
CA VAL A 146 -41.34 -61.73 -36.11
C VAL A 146 -40.42 -62.91 -35.82
#